data_AF-A0A929K5B4-F1
#
_entry.id   AF-A0A929K5B4-F1
#
_cell.length_a   1.000
_cell.length_b   1.000
_cell.length_c   1.000
_cell.angle_alpha   90.00
_cell.angle_beta   90.00
_cell.angle_gamma   90.00
#
_symmetry.space_group_name_H-M   'P 1'
#
loop_
_entity.id
_entity.type
_entity.pdbx_description
1 polymer ?
#
loop_
_entity_poly.entity_id
_entity_poly.type
_entity_poly.pdbx_seq_one_letter_code
_entity_poly.pdbx_strand_id
1 'polypeptide(L)'
;KTELEKLVKDIFSKKEDSDKKEMLVEALENAKSKLVEASNLIAEKDSEIAEMTTKIEELNVSVDTLTASATEKEETLKAKEEELTGVSKELETEKAKIAEHESAMEKKDVEVTSMKEEFDKVSSELDTIKTDAVVEKRMSALEEAGLLRSDEEGVTAQREKVSAFSDEEYETYKTELEEIKASIVASLKDKKIDPKDKDKGNTTLNLEGDDDEPTIKEIGEALSDLFYGDKEKK
;
A
#
# COMPACT_ATOMS: atom_id res chain seq x y z
N LYS A 1 66.31 32.61 131.40
CA LYS A 1 66.94 32.33 130.07
C LYS A 1 66.18 31.23 129.33
N THR A 2 65.81 30.15 130.00
CA THR A 2 65.07 28.98 129.46
C THR A 2 63.66 29.27 128.93
N GLU A 3 62.86 30.13 129.58
CA GLU A 3 61.50 30.43 129.11
C GLU A 3 61.47 31.26 127.83
N LEU A 4 62.44 32.15 127.65
CA LEU A 4 62.54 33.03 126.49
C LEU A 4 62.94 32.23 125.23
N GLU A 5 63.84 31.25 125.37
CA GLU A 5 64.22 30.32 124.31
C GLU A 5 63.03 29.45 123.87
N LYS A 6 62.20 29.00 124.82
CA LYS A 6 60.96 28.25 124.52
C LYS A 6 59.95 29.10 123.75
N LEU A 7 59.73 30.34 124.19
CA LEU A 7 58.83 31.29 123.52
C LEU A 7 59.28 31.57 122.09
N VAL A 8 60.58 31.80 121.87
CA VAL A 8 61.14 32.04 120.53
C VAL A 8 60.92 30.82 119.63
N LYS A 9 61.17 29.60 120.12
CA LYS A 9 60.94 28.38 119.34
C LYS A 9 59.47 28.20 118.98
N ASP A 10 58.55 28.44 119.92
CA ASP A 10 57.11 28.37 119.68
C ASP A 10 56.65 29.42 118.65
N ILE A 11 57.22 30.63 118.67
CA ILE A 11 56.93 31.68 117.67
C ILE A 11 57.38 31.22 116.27
N PHE A 12 58.59 30.67 116.14
CA PHE A 12 59.08 30.19 114.86
C PHE A 12 58.26 29.01 114.32
N SER A 13 57.90 28.04 115.16
CA SER A 13 57.03 26.92 114.74
C SER A 13 55.64 27.40 114.32
N LYS A 14 55.02 28.32 115.07
CA LYS A 14 53.73 28.92 114.68
C LYS A 14 53.81 29.70 113.37
N LYS A 15 54.92 30.40 113.12
CA LYS A 15 55.12 31.11 111.86
C LYS A 15 55.24 30.13 110.69
N GLU A 16 56.04 29.07 110.84
CA GLU A 16 56.17 28.03 109.81
C GLU A 16 54.83 27.34 109.50
N ASP A 17 54.01 27.06 110.53
CA ASP A 17 52.67 26.50 110.35
C ASP A 17 51.71 27.49 109.67
N SER A 18 51.84 28.79 109.96
CA SER A 18 51.09 29.85 109.29
C SER A 18 51.44 29.93 107.81
N ASP A 19 52.73 29.91 107.46
CA ASP A 19 53.21 29.98 106.08
C ASP A 19 52.74 28.75 105.28
N LYS A 20 52.80 27.54 105.86
CA LYS A 20 52.25 26.31 105.25
C LYS A 20 50.74 26.40 105.02
N LYS A 21 50.01 26.95 105.98
CA LYS A 21 48.57 27.15 105.86
C LYS A 21 48.24 28.11 104.72
N GLU A 22 48.98 29.20 104.57
CA GLU A 22 48.82 30.15 103.47
C GLU A 22 49.06 29.48 102.12
N MET A 23 50.16 28.72 101.97
CA MET A 23 50.43 27.95 100.75
C MET A 23 49.33 26.93 100.42
N LEU A 24 48.79 26.24 101.42
CA LEU A 24 47.70 25.28 101.22
C LEU A 24 46.39 25.96 100.80
N VAL A 25 46.12 27.16 101.31
CA VAL A 25 44.95 27.96 100.90
C VAL A 25 45.10 28.41 99.45
N GLU A 26 46.26 28.90 99.03
CA GLU A 26 46.52 29.26 97.63
C GLU A 26 46.37 28.05 96.69
N ALA A 27 46.92 26.90 97.08
CA ALA A 27 46.80 25.67 96.30
C ALA A 27 45.34 25.21 96.18
N LEU A 28 44.55 25.35 97.24
CA LEU A 28 43.13 25.00 97.27
C LEU A 28 42.32 25.92 96.35
N GLU A 29 42.54 27.24 96.40
CA GLU A 29 41.86 28.20 95.52
C GLU A 29 42.23 27.96 94.05
N ASN A 30 43.49 27.65 93.75
CA ASN A 30 43.92 27.28 92.41
C ASN A 30 43.24 25.98 91.92
N ALA A 31 43.21 24.94 92.75
CA ALA A 31 42.53 23.69 92.43
C ALA A 31 41.02 23.91 92.21
N LYS A 32 40.38 24.77 93.00
CA LYS A 32 38.98 25.14 92.84
C LYS A 32 38.72 25.89 91.54
N SER A 33 39.59 26.82 91.15
CA SER A 33 39.51 27.51 89.84
C SER A 33 39.57 26.51 88.69
N LYS A 34 40.56 25.60 88.71
CA LYS A 34 40.71 24.56 87.68
C LYS A 34 39.51 23.61 87.62
N LEU A 35 38.92 23.28 88.77
CA LEU A 35 37.72 22.45 88.82
C LEU A 35 36.52 23.14 88.16
N VAL A 36 36.35 24.45 88.39
CA VAL A 36 35.29 25.24 87.74
C VAL A 36 35.53 25.31 86.22
N GLU A 37 36.76 25.57 85.78
CA GLU A 37 37.11 25.57 84.36
C GLU A 37 36.83 24.22 83.69
N ALA A 38 37.25 23.11 84.31
CA ALA A 38 37.00 21.76 83.81
C ALA A 38 35.49 21.45 83.77
N SER A 39 34.73 21.86 84.78
CA SER A 39 33.28 21.67 84.81
C SER A 39 32.57 22.43 83.70
N ASN A 40 33.01 23.65 83.40
CA ASN A 40 32.45 24.45 82.30
C ASN A 40 32.78 23.83 80.94
N LEU A 41 34.02 23.34 80.76
CA LEU A 41 34.42 22.67 79.53
C LEU A 41 33.65 21.36 79.30
N ILE A 42 33.39 20.59 80.36
CA ILE A 42 32.55 19.38 80.28
C ILE A 42 31.14 19.74 79.82
N ALA A 43 30.52 20.76 80.42
CA ALA A 43 29.18 21.19 80.03
C ALA A 43 29.11 21.67 78.56
N GLU A 44 30.13 22.37 78.08
CA GLU A 44 30.25 22.77 76.67
C GLU A 44 30.33 21.53 75.75
N LYS A 45 31.16 20.55 76.11
CA LYS A 45 31.29 19.30 75.33
C LYS A 45 30.06 18.42 75.35
N ASP A 46 29.34 18.37 76.47
CA ASP A 46 28.06 17.66 76.55
C ASP A 46 27.02 18.31 75.61
N SER A 47 27.02 19.64 75.50
CA SER A 47 26.15 20.36 74.55
C SER A 47 26.52 20.05 73.10
N GLU A 48 27.81 20.08 72.75
CA GLU A 48 28.27 19.71 71.39
C GLU A 48 27.89 18.25 71.04
N ILE A 49 28.02 17.32 71.99
CA ILE A 49 27.64 15.91 71.80
C ILE A 49 26.14 15.77 71.55
N ALA A 50 25.31 16.51 72.28
CA ALA A 50 23.86 16.49 72.08
C ALA A 50 23.45 17.02 70.70
N GLU A 51 24.08 18.11 70.24
CA GLU A 51 23.87 18.66 68.90
C GLU A 51 24.28 17.67 67.80
N MET A 52 25.45 17.04 67.93
CA MET A 52 25.92 16.03 66.98
C MET A 52 25.01 14.80 66.95
N THR A 53 24.50 14.37 68.11
CA THR A 53 23.57 13.24 68.21
C THR A 53 22.28 13.53 67.46
N THR A 54 21.69 14.72 67.68
CA THR A 54 20.48 15.16 66.97
C THR A 54 20.72 15.18 65.46
N LYS A 55 21.86 15.70 65.01
CA LYS A 55 22.20 15.75 63.59
C LYS A 55 22.39 14.37 62.96
N ILE A 56 22.94 13.41 63.70
CA ILE A 56 23.06 12.01 63.25
C ILE A 56 21.67 11.39 63.07
N GLU A 57 20.75 11.62 64.01
CA GLU A 57 19.37 11.13 63.92
C GLU A 57 18.66 11.71 62.69
N GLU A 58 18.77 13.01 62.46
CA GLU A 58 18.21 13.67 61.26
C GLU A 58 18.77 13.09 59.96
N LEU A 59 20.09 12.88 59.89
CA LEU A 59 20.76 12.29 58.73
C LEU A 59 20.31 10.85 58.49
N ASN A 60 20.13 10.05 59.55
CA ASN A 60 19.63 8.68 59.42
C ASN A 60 18.22 8.66 58.83
N VAL A 61 17.31 9.52 59.31
CA VAL A 61 15.96 9.64 58.74
C VAL A 61 16.00 10.05 57.26
N SER A 62 16.92 10.95 56.90
CA SER A 62 17.12 11.34 55.50
C SER A 62 17.60 10.19 54.63
N VAL A 63 18.56 9.38 55.12
CA VAL A 63 19.06 8.19 54.43
C VAL A 63 17.96 7.15 54.24
N ASP A 64 17.15 6.89 55.26
CA ASP A 64 16.03 5.96 55.17
C ASP A 64 15.01 6.41 54.11
N THR A 65 14.69 7.70 54.09
CA THR A 65 13.79 8.30 53.10
C THR A 65 14.33 8.16 51.68
N LEU A 66 15.62 8.46 51.47
CA LEU A 66 16.26 8.33 50.17
C LEU A 66 16.33 6.87 49.71
N THR A 67 16.56 5.95 50.63
CA THR A 67 16.61 4.50 50.35
C THR A 67 15.24 3.98 49.91
N ALA A 68 14.17 4.39 50.59
CA ALA A 68 12.81 4.06 50.19
C ALA A 68 12.47 4.61 48.79
N SER A 69 12.82 5.88 48.52
CA SER A 69 12.61 6.49 47.20
C SER A 69 13.42 5.82 46.09
N ALA A 70 14.66 5.38 46.37
CA ALA A 70 15.47 4.65 45.42
C ALA A 70 14.84 3.29 45.07
N THR A 71 14.31 2.58 46.07
CA THR A 71 13.65 1.28 45.88
C THR A 71 12.40 1.42 45.00
N GLU A 72 11.55 2.41 45.28
CA GLU A 72 10.34 2.69 44.47
C GLU A 72 10.68 3.02 43.01
N LYS A 73 11.75 3.79 42.79
CA LYS A 73 12.24 4.12 41.44
C LYS A 73 12.77 2.88 40.72
N GLU A 74 13.46 1.98 41.41
CA GLU A 74 13.95 0.74 40.83
C GLU A 74 12.80 -0.18 40.39
N GLU A 75 11.75 -0.30 41.21
CA GLU A 75 10.54 -1.06 40.86
C GLU A 75 9.83 -0.44 39.64
N THR A 76 9.71 0.88 39.62
CA THR A 76 9.13 1.61 38.47
C THR A 76 9.94 1.38 37.19
N LEU A 77 11.28 1.38 37.30
CA LEU A 77 12.17 1.11 36.17
C LEU A 77 11.94 -0.31 35.61
N LYS A 78 11.90 -1.33 36.48
CA LYS A 78 11.64 -2.72 36.07
C LYS A 78 10.31 -2.87 35.35
N ALA A 79 9.25 -2.26 35.89
CA ALA A 79 7.94 -2.27 35.24
C ALA A 79 7.98 -1.63 33.83
N LYS A 80 8.74 -0.53 33.67
CA LYS A 80 8.92 0.12 32.36
C LYS A 80 9.76 -0.70 31.39
N GLU A 81 10.76 -1.43 31.85
CA GLU A 81 11.54 -2.36 31.03
C GLU A 81 10.69 -3.52 30.51
N GLU A 82 9.80 -4.05 31.34
CA GLU A 82 8.83 -5.09 30.95
C GLU A 82 7.84 -4.56 29.90
N GLU A 83 7.29 -3.37 30.12
CA GLU A 83 6.40 -2.69 29.15
C GLU A 83 7.10 -2.48 27.79
N LEU A 84 8.34 -1.98 27.81
CA LEU A 84 9.14 -1.76 26.60
C LEU A 84 9.41 -3.08 25.84
N THR A 85 9.68 -4.16 26.59
CA THR A 85 9.87 -5.49 26.01
C THR A 85 8.59 -6.01 25.37
N GLY A 86 7.44 -5.78 26.00
CA GLY A 86 6.12 -6.12 25.46
C GLY A 86 5.85 -5.38 24.14
N VAL A 87 5.97 -4.06 24.15
CA VAL A 87 5.76 -3.21 22.96
C VAL A 87 6.72 -3.59 21.84
N SER A 88 7.97 -3.93 22.14
CA SER A 88 8.94 -4.35 21.12
C SER A 88 8.54 -5.66 20.43
N LYS A 89 7.96 -6.63 21.17
CA LYS A 89 7.44 -7.87 20.59
C LYS A 89 6.21 -7.65 19.72
N GLU A 90 5.31 -6.76 20.15
CA GLU A 90 4.14 -6.38 19.36
C GLU A 90 4.56 -5.71 18.05
N LEU A 91 5.56 -4.82 18.10
CA LEU A 91 6.11 -4.16 16.91
C LEU A 91 6.67 -5.17 15.91
N GLU A 92 7.45 -6.15 16.35
CA GLU A 92 7.98 -7.19 15.47
C GLU A 92 6.88 -8.09 14.88
N THR A 93 5.84 -8.37 15.67
CA THR A 93 4.67 -9.11 15.18
C THR A 93 3.96 -8.34 14.07
N GLU A 94 3.78 -7.03 14.25
CA GLU A 94 3.08 -6.20 13.27
C GLU A 94 3.89 -5.97 12.00
N LYS A 95 5.22 -5.85 12.11
CA LYS A 95 6.11 -5.86 10.94
C LYS A 95 5.97 -7.14 10.13
N ALA A 96 5.87 -8.30 10.78
CA ALA A 96 5.68 -9.57 10.08
C ALA A 96 4.34 -9.62 9.32
N LYS A 97 3.26 -9.12 9.91
CA LYS A 97 1.95 -9.02 9.23
C LYS A 97 1.98 -8.06 8.03
N ILE A 98 2.68 -6.93 8.15
CA ILE A 98 2.84 -5.99 7.04
C ILE A 98 3.53 -6.70 5.86
N ALA A 99 4.62 -7.42 6.10
CA ALA A 99 5.31 -8.16 5.05
C ALA A 99 4.43 -9.25 4.40
N GLU A 100 3.60 -9.94 5.19
CA GLU A 100 2.61 -10.90 4.67
C GLU A 100 1.57 -10.21 3.77
N HIS A 101 1.04 -9.07 4.20
CA HIS A 101 0.07 -8.29 3.42
C HIS A 101 0.67 -7.72 2.13
N GLU A 102 1.92 -7.24 2.15
CA GLU A 102 2.62 -6.78 0.95
C GLU A 102 2.77 -7.92 -0.08
N SER A 103 3.17 -9.11 0.35
CA SER A 103 3.28 -10.28 -0.54
C SER A 103 1.92 -10.71 -1.10
N ALA A 104 0.86 -10.69 -0.28
CA ALA A 104 -0.48 -11.01 -0.73
C ALA A 104 -1.01 -9.98 -1.76
N MET A 105 -0.67 -8.70 -1.56
CA MET A 105 -1.03 -7.62 -2.48
C MET A 105 -0.33 -7.77 -3.83
N GLU A 106 0.97 -8.05 -3.85
CA GLU A 106 1.74 -8.30 -5.08
C GLU A 106 1.14 -9.47 -5.88
N LYS A 107 0.80 -10.58 -5.19
CA LYS A 107 0.14 -11.72 -5.84
C LYS A 107 -1.21 -11.33 -6.46
N LYS A 108 -1.99 -10.50 -5.77
CA LYS A 108 -3.28 -10.02 -6.26
C LYS A 108 -3.14 -9.06 -7.44
N ASP A 109 -2.09 -8.24 -7.46
CA ASP A 109 -1.82 -7.32 -8.57
C ASP A 109 -1.49 -8.06 -9.87
N VAL A 110 -0.68 -9.13 -9.77
CA VAL A 110 -0.40 -10.05 -10.89
C VAL A 110 -1.68 -10.72 -11.38
N GLU A 111 -2.53 -11.21 -10.48
CA GLU A 111 -3.82 -11.84 -10.83
C GLU A 111 -4.75 -10.86 -11.56
N VAL A 112 -4.84 -9.61 -11.09
CA VAL A 112 -5.65 -8.55 -11.73
C VAL A 112 -5.13 -8.20 -13.12
N THR A 113 -3.81 -8.10 -13.28
CA THR A 113 -3.20 -7.82 -14.59
C THR A 113 -3.49 -8.95 -15.58
N SER A 114 -3.32 -10.21 -15.15
CA SER A 114 -3.66 -11.38 -15.98
C SER A 114 -5.13 -11.41 -16.37
N MET A 115 -6.05 -11.15 -15.43
CA MET A 115 -7.49 -11.11 -15.73
C MET A 115 -7.85 -9.99 -16.70
N LYS A 116 -7.15 -8.85 -16.63
CA LYS A 116 -7.37 -7.73 -17.54
C LYS A 116 -6.93 -8.08 -18.97
N GLU A 117 -5.77 -8.73 -19.12
CA GLU A 117 -5.30 -9.20 -20.42
C GLU A 117 -6.26 -10.23 -21.06
N GLU A 118 -6.77 -11.16 -20.26
CA GLU A 118 -7.79 -12.12 -20.71
C GLU A 118 -9.10 -11.43 -21.10
N PHE A 119 -9.54 -10.44 -20.33
CA PHE A 119 -10.73 -9.66 -20.62
C PHE A 119 -10.59 -8.90 -21.95
N ASP A 120 -9.47 -8.20 -22.15
CA ASP A 120 -9.20 -7.44 -23.37
C ASP A 120 -9.18 -8.36 -24.61
N LYS A 121 -8.58 -9.55 -24.47
CA LYS A 121 -8.58 -10.58 -25.52
C LYS A 121 -10.00 -11.05 -25.86
N VAL A 122 -10.77 -11.45 -24.84
CA VAL A 122 -12.15 -11.93 -25.04
C VAL A 122 -13.04 -10.83 -25.61
N SER A 123 -12.85 -9.58 -25.20
CA SER A 123 -13.60 -8.44 -25.75
C SER A 123 -13.30 -8.25 -27.24
N SER A 124 -12.03 -8.34 -27.65
CA SER A 124 -11.67 -8.26 -29.07
C SER A 124 -12.25 -9.42 -29.88
N GLU A 125 -12.18 -10.65 -29.36
CA GLU A 125 -12.76 -11.82 -30.03
C GLU A 125 -14.29 -11.67 -30.19
N LEU A 126 -14.96 -11.13 -29.17
CA LEU A 126 -16.40 -10.86 -29.22
C LEU A 126 -16.76 -9.85 -30.33
N ASP A 127 -15.97 -8.79 -30.49
CA ASP A 127 -16.22 -7.78 -31.51
C ASP A 127 -15.99 -8.32 -32.93
N THR A 128 -14.98 -9.17 -33.11
CA THR A 128 -14.79 -9.92 -34.37
C THR A 128 -16.00 -10.81 -34.67
N ILE A 129 -16.43 -11.63 -33.70
CA ILE A 129 -17.58 -12.54 -33.88
C ILE A 129 -18.86 -11.76 -34.22
N LYS A 130 -19.11 -10.62 -33.57
CA LYS A 130 -20.26 -9.77 -33.90
C LYS A 130 -20.19 -9.26 -35.34
N THR A 131 -19.03 -8.81 -35.77
CA THR A 131 -18.82 -8.32 -37.14
C THR A 131 -19.05 -9.44 -38.15
N ASP A 132 -18.46 -10.61 -37.92
CA ASP A 132 -18.62 -11.78 -38.78
C ASP A 132 -20.08 -12.23 -38.87
N ALA A 133 -20.79 -12.28 -37.75
CA ALA A 133 -22.21 -12.65 -37.72
C ALA A 133 -23.09 -11.68 -38.52
N VAL A 134 -22.81 -10.37 -38.45
CA VAL A 134 -23.51 -9.36 -39.25
C VAL A 134 -23.22 -9.56 -40.74
N VAL A 135 -21.95 -9.79 -41.09
CA VAL A 135 -21.53 -10.06 -42.48
C VAL A 135 -22.20 -11.31 -43.02
N GLU A 136 -22.20 -12.42 -42.28
CA GLU A 136 -22.84 -13.66 -42.69
C GLU A 136 -24.33 -13.49 -42.94
N LYS A 137 -25.03 -12.78 -42.04
CA LYS A 137 -26.45 -12.46 -42.22
C LYS A 137 -26.69 -11.64 -43.50
N ARG A 138 -25.86 -10.63 -43.73
CA ARG A 138 -25.94 -9.76 -44.92
C ARG A 138 -25.66 -10.53 -46.21
N MET A 139 -24.65 -11.39 -46.21
CA MET A 139 -24.32 -12.24 -47.36
C MET A 139 -25.42 -13.26 -47.64
N SER A 140 -26.00 -13.89 -46.59
CA SER A 140 -27.13 -14.82 -46.74
C SER A 140 -28.36 -14.12 -47.34
N ALA A 141 -28.66 -12.90 -46.90
CA ALA A 141 -29.77 -12.13 -47.45
C ALA A 141 -29.54 -11.70 -48.92
N LEU A 142 -28.29 -11.45 -49.32
CA LEU A 142 -27.95 -11.22 -50.73
C LEU A 142 -28.08 -12.51 -51.56
N GLU A 143 -27.72 -13.66 -50.98
CA GLU A 143 -27.88 -14.98 -51.62
C GLU A 143 -29.36 -15.31 -51.85
N GLU A 144 -30.19 -15.15 -50.83
CA GLU A 144 -31.64 -15.38 -50.89
C GLU A 144 -32.32 -14.48 -51.93
N ALA A 145 -31.85 -13.23 -52.08
CA ALA A 145 -32.34 -12.30 -53.10
C ALA A 145 -31.75 -12.58 -54.51
N GLY A 146 -30.81 -13.52 -54.63
CA GLY A 146 -30.07 -13.80 -55.87
C GLY A 146 -29.29 -12.59 -56.38
N LEU A 147 -28.62 -11.89 -55.46
CA LEU A 147 -27.80 -10.68 -55.67
C LEU A 147 -26.30 -10.92 -55.45
N LEU A 148 -25.92 -12.16 -55.08
CA LEU A 148 -24.52 -12.54 -55.01
C LEU A 148 -23.87 -12.57 -56.39
N ARG A 149 -22.59 -12.22 -56.43
CA ARG A 149 -21.75 -12.45 -57.61
C ARG A 149 -21.56 -13.94 -57.86
N SER A 150 -21.38 -14.30 -59.14
CA SER A 150 -21.25 -15.68 -59.60
C SER A 150 -19.84 -16.25 -59.42
N ASP A 151 -18.83 -15.38 -59.35
CA ASP A 151 -17.43 -15.74 -59.17
C ASP A 151 -16.95 -15.54 -57.72
N GLU A 152 -16.00 -16.38 -57.30
CA GLU A 152 -15.47 -16.41 -55.93
C GLU A 152 -14.78 -15.09 -55.52
N GLU A 153 -14.07 -14.45 -56.45
CA GLU A 153 -13.45 -13.14 -56.22
C GLU A 153 -14.51 -12.06 -55.98
N GLY A 154 -15.59 -12.09 -56.75
CA GLY A 154 -16.75 -11.24 -56.62
C GLY A 154 -17.46 -11.39 -55.28
N VAL A 155 -17.72 -12.62 -54.85
CA VAL A 155 -18.34 -12.92 -53.54
C VAL A 155 -17.44 -12.42 -52.40
N THR A 156 -16.13 -12.61 -52.53
CA THR A 156 -15.14 -12.11 -51.55
C THR A 156 -15.16 -10.59 -51.47
N ALA A 157 -15.15 -9.90 -52.61
CA ALA A 157 -15.23 -8.44 -52.66
C ALA A 157 -16.56 -7.91 -52.10
N GLN A 158 -17.69 -8.60 -52.36
CA GLN A 158 -18.97 -8.25 -51.74
C GLN A 158 -18.93 -8.43 -50.22
N ARG A 159 -18.35 -9.53 -49.73
CA ARG A 159 -18.18 -9.81 -48.29
C ARG A 159 -17.37 -8.72 -47.60
N GLU A 160 -16.22 -8.36 -48.18
CA GLU A 160 -15.38 -7.27 -47.65
C GLU A 160 -16.15 -5.95 -47.65
N LYS A 161 -16.86 -5.63 -48.74
CA LYS A 161 -17.65 -4.39 -48.84
C LYS A 161 -18.75 -4.32 -47.78
N VAL A 162 -19.54 -5.38 -47.62
CA VAL A 162 -20.64 -5.40 -46.63
C VAL A 162 -20.15 -5.50 -45.19
N SER A 163 -18.90 -5.92 -44.95
CA SER A 163 -18.29 -5.88 -43.61
C SER A 163 -18.02 -4.46 -43.10
N ALA A 164 -17.80 -3.52 -44.01
CA ALA A 164 -17.55 -2.13 -43.68
C ALA A 164 -18.82 -1.28 -43.54
N PHE A 165 -19.98 -1.82 -43.92
CA PHE A 165 -21.23 -1.06 -43.95
C PHE A 165 -21.87 -0.91 -42.57
N SER A 166 -22.40 0.27 -42.31
CA SER A 166 -23.52 0.43 -41.38
C SER A 166 -24.77 -0.28 -41.90
N ASP A 167 -25.77 -0.45 -41.04
CA ASP A 167 -27.03 -1.08 -41.47
C ASP A 167 -27.72 -0.29 -42.59
N GLU A 168 -27.65 1.04 -42.56
CA GLU A 168 -28.22 1.92 -43.59
C GLU A 168 -27.47 1.81 -44.93
N GLU A 169 -26.14 1.78 -44.89
CA GLU A 169 -25.32 1.59 -46.10
C GLU A 169 -25.55 0.22 -46.73
N TYR A 170 -25.74 -0.82 -45.92
CA TYR A 170 -26.06 -2.15 -46.42
C TYR A 170 -27.42 -2.20 -47.12
N GLU A 171 -28.47 -1.64 -46.53
CA GLU A 171 -29.80 -1.61 -47.15
C GLU A 171 -29.81 -0.78 -48.44
N THR A 172 -29.08 0.34 -48.46
CA THR A 172 -28.88 1.13 -49.69
C THR A 172 -28.20 0.30 -50.77
N TYR A 173 -27.07 -0.33 -50.44
CA TYR A 173 -26.33 -1.20 -51.37
C TYR A 173 -27.18 -2.35 -51.90
N LYS A 174 -27.96 -3.01 -51.03
CA LYS A 174 -28.88 -4.07 -51.41
C LYS A 174 -29.92 -3.57 -52.40
N THR A 175 -30.53 -2.41 -52.14
CA THR A 175 -31.51 -1.78 -53.04
C THR A 175 -30.91 -1.47 -54.40
N GLU A 176 -29.70 -0.90 -54.44
CA GLU A 176 -28.98 -0.63 -55.70
C GLU A 176 -28.75 -1.92 -56.53
N LEU A 177 -28.40 -3.03 -55.87
CA LEU A 177 -28.23 -4.32 -56.55
C LEU A 177 -29.56 -4.85 -57.10
N GLU A 178 -30.67 -4.69 -56.38
CA GLU A 178 -32.01 -5.08 -56.85
C GLU A 178 -32.43 -4.28 -58.09
N GLU A 179 -32.18 -2.97 -58.09
CA GLU A 179 -32.45 -2.09 -59.24
C GLU A 179 -31.60 -2.48 -60.47
N ILE A 180 -30.32 -2.77 -60.26
CA ILE A 180 -29.42 -3.25 -61.33
C ILE A 180 -29.93 -4.57 -61.90
N LYS A 181 -30.29 -5.53 -61.04
CA LYS A 181 -30.85 -6.83 -61.45
C LYS A 181 -32.12 -6.65 -62.27
N ALA A 182 -33.06 -5.81 -61.82
CA ALA A 182 -34.30 -5.52 -62.53
C ALA A 182 -34.04 -4.90 -63.92
N SER A 183 -33.10 -3.96 -64.02
CA SER A 183 -32.70 -3.32 -65.29
C SER A 183 -32.12 -4.31 -66.29
N ILE A 184 -31.29 -5.25 -65.82
CA ILE A 184 -30.71 -6.32 -66.66
C ILE A 184 -31.81 -7.26 -67.15
N VAL A 185 -32.69 -7.72 -66.26
CA VAL A 185 -33.81 -8.61 -66.61
C VAL A 185 -34.73 -7.95 -67.64
N ALA A 186 -35.06 -6.67 -67.47
CA ALA A 186 -35.86 -5.92 -68.44
C ALA A 186 -35.17 -5.82 -69.81
N SER A 187 -33.88 -5.51 -69.83
CA SER A 187 -33.08 -5.42 -71.06
C SER A 187 -32.98 -6.76 -71.80
N LEU A 188 -32.93 -7.88 -71.07
CA LEU A 188 -32.96 -9.22 -71.66
C LEU A 188 -34.34 -9.57 -72.24
N LYS A 189 -35.43 -9.13 -71.60
CA LYS A 189 -36.81 -9.32 -72.11
C LYS A 189 -37.10 -8.49 -73.37
N ASP A 190 -36.55 -7.27 -73.45
CA ASP A 190 -36.70 -6.40 -74.63
C ASP A 190 -35.83 -6.86 -75.82
N LYS A 191 -34.71 -7.55 -75.56
CA LYS A 191 -34.00 -8.37 -76.56
C LYS A 191 -34.77 -9.65 -76.87
N LYS A 192 -36.01 -9.52 -77.36
CA LYS A 192 -36.61 -10.58 -78.17
C LYS A 192 -35.71 -10.78 -79.39
N ILE A 193 -34.97 -11.88 -79.39
CA ILE A 193 -34.33 -12.44 -80.58
C ILE A 193 -35.44 -12.53 -81.63
N ASP A 194 -35.32 -11.73 -82.69
CA ASP A 194 -36.11 -11.92 -83.90
C ASP A 194 -35.77 -13.35 -84.39
N PRO A 195 -36.73 -14.28 -84.51
CA PRO A 195 -36.45 -15.69 -84.84
C PRO A 195 -35.86 -15.90 -86.25
N LYS A 196 -35.44 -14.84 -86.94
CA LYS A 196 -34.87 -14.86 -88.29
C LYS A 196 -33.35 -14.82 -88.38
N ASP A 197 -32.61 -14.52 -87.31
CA ASP A 197 -31.13 -14.53 -87.34
C ASP A 197 -30.53 -15.83 -86.78
N LYS A 198 -30.94 -16.98 -87.32
CA LYS A 198 -30.36 -18.30 -87.00
C LYS A 198 -29.02 -18.59 -87.69
N ASP A 199 -28.41 -17.63 -88.36
CA ASP A 199 -27.28 -17.92 -89.23
C ASP A 199 -26.19 -16.85 -89.12
N LYS A 200 -25.45 -16.89 -88.00
CA LYS A 200 -23.98 -16.72 -87.92
C LYS A 200 -23.50 -16.75 -86.47
N GLY A 201 -23.01 -17.92 -86.05
CA GLY A 201 -21.83 -18.07 -85.18
C GLY A 201 -21.98 -17.75 -83.69
N ASN A 202 -22.27 -18.80 -82.91
CA ASN A 202 -21.73 -19.11 -81.57
C ASN A 202 -21.93 -18.01 -80.49
N THR A 203 -23.02 -18.01 -79.72
CA THR A 203 -23.24 -18.87 -78.55
C THR A 203 -24.74 -19.12 -78.33
N THR A 204 -25.15 -20.39 -78.28
CA THR A 204 -26.51 -20.78 -77.86
C THR A 204 -26.63 -20.70 -76.35
N LEU A 205 -27.34 -19.69 -75.84
CA LEU A 205 -28.02 -19.74 -74.54
C LEU A 205 -29.31 -20.56 -74.74
N ASN A 206 -29.32 -21.77 -74.17
CA ASN A 206 -30.41 -22.72 -74.33
C ASN A 206 -31.49 -22.44 -73.27
N LEU A 207 -32.38 -21.50 -73.56
CA LEU A 207 -33.55 -21.15 -72.72
C LEU A 207 -34.79 -22.00 -73.05
N GLU A 208 -34.62 -23.29 -73.34
CA GLU A 208 -35.76 -24.23 -73.44
C GLU A 208 -35.93 -24.96 -72.10
N GLY A 209 -36.56 -24.25 -71.18
CA GLY A 209 -37.27 -24.81 -70.04
C GLY A 209 -38.54 -23.98 -69.84
N ASP A 210 -39.69 -24.61 -70.03
CA ASP A 210 -41.00 -24.03 -69.71
C ASP A 210 -41.06 -23.72 -68.21
N ASP A 211 -40.72 -22.48 -67.84
CA ASP A 211 -41.26 -21.67 -66.73
C ASP A 211 -40.40 -20.38 -66.65
N ASP A 212 -41.05 -19.23 -66.84
CA ASP A 212 -40.47 -17.90 -67.13
C ASP A 212 -39.58 -17.29 -66.02
N GLU A 213 -38.37 -17.80 -65.80
CA GLU A 213 -37.31 -17.04 -65.10
C GLU A 213 -35.89 -17.45 -65.55
N PRO A 214 -35.05 -16.51 -66.03
CA PRO A 214 -33.67 -16.82 -66.40
C PRO A 214 -32.90 -17.37 -65.20
N THR A 215 -32.14 -18.43 -65.40
CA THR A 215 -31.44 -19.09 -64.29
C THR A 215 -30.35 -18.17 -63.74
N ILE A 216 -30.08 -18.26 -62.43
CA ILE A 216 -29.07 -17.44 -61.73
C ILE A 216 -27.70 -17.52 -62.43
N LYS A 217 -27.37 -18.67 -63.02
CA LYS A 217 -26.13 -18.89 -63.76
C LYS A 217 -26.05 -18.03 -65.04
N GLU A 218 -27.15 -17.91 -65.77
CA GLU A 218 -27.21 -17.14 -67.02
C GLU A 218 -27.16 -15.63 -66.75
N ILE A 219 -27.74 -15.18 -65.64
CA ILE A 219 -27.62 -13.79 -65.18
C ILE A 219 -26.18 -13.50 -64.74
N GLY A 220 -25.55 -14.44 -64.03
CA GLY A 220 -24.16 -14.32 -63.56
C GLY A 220 -23.13 -14.26 -64.70
N GLU A 221 -23.30 -15.07 -65.74
CA GLU A 221 -22.42 -15.04 -66.93
C GLU A 221 -22.60 -13.74 -67.73
N ALA A 222 -23.84 -13.26 -67.90
CA ALA A 222 -24.12 -12.01 -68.60
C ALA A 222 -23.56 -10.77 -67.87
N LEU A 223 -23.55 -10.77 -66.54
CA LEU A 223 -22.96 -9.72 -65.72
C LEU A 223 -21.43 -9.65 -65.87
N SER A 224 -20.76 -10.81 -65.92
CA SER A 224 -19.31 -10.87 -66.11
C SER A 224 -18.89 -10.27 -67.45
N ASP A 225 -19.59 -10.62 -68.53
CA ASP A 225 -19.29 -10.12 -69.87
C ASP A 225 -19.57 -8.61 -70.02
N LEU A 226 -20.57 -8.06 -69.33
CA LEU A 226 -20.92 -6.65 -69.45
C LEU A 226 -19.94 -5.71 -68.73
N PHE A 227 -19.34 -6.17 -67.63
CA PHE A 227 -18.43 -5.35 -66.82
C PHE A 227 -16.95 -5.64 -67.08
N TYR A 228 -16.61 -6.83 -67.60
CA TYR A 228 -15.23 -7.25 -67.81
C TYR A 228 -14.94 -7.77 -69.23
N GLY A 229 -15.91 -7.66 -70.15
CA GLY A 229 -15.70 -7.86 -71.57
C GLY A 229 -14.63 -6.92 -72.13
N ASP A 230 -13.48 -7.52 -72.45
CA ASP A 230 -12.37 -6.99 -73.23
C ASP A 230 -11.44 -5.95 -72.55
N LYS A 231 -10.66 -6.40 -71.56
CA LYS A 231 -9.43 -5.67 -71.11
C LYS A 231 -8.23 -5.81 -72.06
N GLU A 232 -8.37 -6.47 -73.22
CA GLU A 232 -7.24 -6.61 -74.17
C GLU A 232 -7.24 -5.61 -75.33
N LYS A 233 -8.16 -4.65 -75.39
CA LYS A 233 -8.10 -3.56 -76.40
C LYS A 233 -8.52 -2.19 -75.86
N LYS A 234 -7.66 -1.57 -75.04
CA LYS A 234 -7.22 -0.16 -75.15
C LYS A 234 -6.35 0.26 -73.98
#